data_AF-A0A7V5CZK2-F1
#
_entry.id   AF-A0A7V5CZK2-F1
#
_cell.length_a   1.000
_cell.length_b   1.000
_cell.length_c   1.000
_cell.angle_alpha   90.00
_cell.angle_beta   90.00
_cell.angle_gamma   90.00
#
_symmetry.space_group_name_H-M   'P 1'
#
loop_
_entity.id
_entity.type
_entity.pdbx_description
1 polymer ?
#
loop_
_entity_poly.entity_id
_entity_poly.type
_entity_poly.pdbx_seq_one_letter_code
_entity_poly.pdbx_strand_id
1 'polypeptide(L)'
;MEVSYHFVPYGEVLNPEKDTFALDVGMKTVPGVIDHHHPEAEPECTASLLVKHPELVFQHVDPAEMASRNKAERKLKIITHRLPDFDAVASIFICLKMLETGQVDASLIEIAEYARLVDSASLPKSIDLTATPYSILRAIFATLKKEGDEANYERVEEGLRLMHFLYTKSEEGYEITENRALFAAVDRYEKAMRRVEEDYFQYLLEVHQFPKITLYLPSVSGDRRLPVDGLICRNPKSFLLREWARRDRTNSPHGEGFGFLLTAFGNYRYILGVDPDRGVNLKGLGDLLNQKEEEKRKSLNRPFTYRWYDGNCPFFNFRIIDSPQDGPSLSLQEIVRLVIQFGSSK
;
A
#
# COMPACT_ATOMS: atom_id res chain seq x y z
N MET A 1 11.33 25.70 3.53
CA MET A 1 12.03 24.52 4.08
C MET A 1 12.59 23.75 2.89
N GLU A 2 13.86 23.37 2.92
CA GLU A 2 14.48 22.51 1.91
C GLU A 2 14.27 21.06 2.36
N VAL A 3 13.67 20.22 1.51
CA VAL A 3 13.35 18.83 1.84
C VAL A 3 14.14 17.91 0.93
N SER A 4 14.82 16.92 1.53
CA SER A 4 15.51 15.84 0.80
C SER A 4 14.81 14.51 1.05
N TYR A 5 14.64 13.70 0.00
CA TYR A 5 13.97 12.41 0.08
C TYR A 5 14.96 11.26 -0.03
N HIS A 6 14.79 10.22 0.78
CA HIS A 6 15.58 9.00 0.75
C HIS A 6 14.65 7.79 0.72
N PHE A 7 15.05 6.76 -0.02
CA PHE A 7 14.21 5.61 -0.28
C PHE A 7 14.88 4.31 0.17
N VAL A 8 14.26 3.63 1.13
CA VAL A 8 14.76 2.37 1.69
C VAL A 8 13.85 1.20 1.32
N PRO A 9 14.31 -0.06 1.38
CA PRO A 9 13.42 -1.21 1.25
C PRO A 9 12.34 -1.25 2.34
N TYR A 10 11.19 -1.86 2.05
CA TYR A 10 10.13 -2.10 3.04
C TYR A 10 10.62 -2.99 4.19
N GLY A 11 10.24 -2.69 5.43
CA GLY A 11 10.66 -3.45 6.60
C GLY A 11 12.07 -3.11 7.11
N GLU A 12 12.72 -2.09 6.54
CA GLU A 12 13.93 -1.51 7.11
C GLU A 12 13.63 -0.98 8.52
N VAL A 13 14.52 -1.26 9.48
CA VAL A 13 14.38 -0.78 10.86
C VAL A 13 15.19 0.50 11.00
N LEU A 14 14.52 1.59 11.35
CA LEU A 14 15.14 2.91 11.47
C LEU A 14 15.11 3.40 12.93
N ASN A 15 16.01 4.32 13.26
CA ASN A 15 16.02 5.04 14.52
C ASN A 15 15.73 6.52 14.25
N PRO A 16 15.07 7.24 15.18
CA PRO A 16 14.90 8.68 15.05
C PRO A 16 16.25 9.38 14.87
N GLU A 17 16.34 10.21 13.85
CA GLU A 17 17.49 11.08 13.55
C GLU A 17 17.02 12.54 13.62
N LYS A 18 17.86 13.47 14.08
CA LYS A 18 17.49 14.88 14.16
C LYS A 18 17.04 15.40 12.77
N ASP A 19 15.96 16.18 12.75
CA ASP A 19 15.41 16.82 11.54
C ASP A 19 15.11 15.81 10.41
N THR A 20 14.76 14.57 10.80
CA THR A 20 14.53 13.46 9.88
C THR A 20 13.25 12.73 10.25
N PHE A 21 12.30 12.66 9.31
CA PHE A 21 11.13 11.81 9.45
C PHE A 21 11.27 10.57 8.60
N ALA A 22 11.14 9.39 9.20
CA ALA A 22 10.83 8.16 8.49
C ALA A 22 9.31 7.95 8.51
N LEU A 23 8.70 7.90 7.33
CA LEU A 23 7.25 7.81 7.14
C LEU A 23 6.94 6.58 6.32
N ASP A 24 6.03 5.75 6.84
CA ASP A 24 5.61 4.49 6.22
C ASP A 24 6.76 3.48 6.04
N VAL A 25 7.76 3.62 6.90
CA VAL A 25 8.92 2.75 7.02
C VAL A 25 9.65 3.02 8.34
N GLY A 26 10.35 2.01 8.86
CA GLY A 26 11.18 2.13 10.05
C GLY A 26 10.82 1.17 11.17
N MET A 27 9.70 0.44 11.04
CA MET A 27 9.19 -0.59 11.95
C MET A 27 8.92 -0.10 13.38
N LYS A 28 8.56 1.19 13.54
CA LYS A 28 8.28 1.84 14.83
C LYS A 28 7.24 2.95 14.68
N THR A 29 6.53 3.25 15.76
CA THR A 29 5.68 4.43 15.91
C THR A 29 6.18 5.27 17.08
N VAL A 30 7.12 6.18 16.82
CA VAL A 30 7.76 7.09 17.80
C VAL A 30 8.06 8.46 17.16
N PRO A 31 8.33 9.53 17.92
CA PRO A 31 8.65 10.82 17.30
C PRO A 31 9.82 10.72 16.30
N GLY A 32 9.57 11.11 15.04
CA GLY A 32 10.53 11.03 13.92
C GLY A 32 10.53 9.71 13.13
N VAL A 33 9.89 8.64 13.61
CA VAL A 33 9.71 7.38 12.86
C VAL A 33 8.27 6.91 13.04
N ILE A 34 7.45 7.07 12.00
CA ILE A 34 6.03 6.77 12.02
C ILE A 34 5.77 5.69 10.96
N ASP A 35 5.55 4.47 11.43
CA ASP A 35 5.32 3.29 10.62
C ASP A 35 4.43 2.30 11.37
N HIS A 36 3.42 1.75 10.69
CA HIS A 36 2.44 0.82 11.25
C HIS A 36 2.76 -0.66 10.98
N HIS A 37 3.82 -0.97 10.23
CA HIS A 37 4.16 -2.33 9.80
C HIS A 37 4.73 -3.25 10.90
N HIS A 38 4.51 -2.95 12.18
CA HIS A 38 5.00 -3.73 13.33
C HIS A 38 3.85 -4.26 14.23
N PRO A 39 4.07 -5.36 14.99
CA PRO A 39 3.01 -6.01 15.78
C PRO A 39 2.42 -5.15 16.90
N GLU A 40 3.16 -4.15 17.38
CA GLU A 40 2.76 -3.25 18.47
C GLU A 40 2.04 -1.98 17.96
N ALA A 41 1.91 -1.80 16.65
CA ALA A 41 1.27 -0.62 16.08
C ALA A 41 -0.24 -0.60 16.33
N GLU A 42 -0.83 0.59 16.34
CA GLU A 42 -2.28 0.71 16.26
C GLU A 42 -2.80 0.22 14.89
N PRO A 43 -4.08 -0.20 14.79
CA PRO A 43 -4.69 -0.58 13.53
C PRO A 43 -5.04 0.67 12.69
N GLU A 44 -4.02 1.42 12.33
CA GLU A 44 -4.05 2.64 11.52
C GLU A 44 -2.99 2.52 10.41
N CYS A 45 -3.12 3.28 9.32
CA CYS A 45 -2.03 3.50 8.36
C CYS A 45 -1.19 4.71 8.79
N THR A 46 -0.03 4.92 8.17
CA THR A 46 0.91 6.00 8.55
C THR A 46 0.26 7.37 8.48
N ALA A 47 -0.50 7.67 7.42
CA ALA A 47 -1.17 8.97 7.26
C ALA A 47 -2.16 9.23 8.40
N SER A 48 -2.92 8.21 8.79
CA SER A 48 -3.86 8.29 9.92
C SER A 48 -3.17 8.38 11.28
N LEU A 49 -1.99 7.78 11.46
CA LEU A 49 -1.20 7.94 12.69
C LEU A 49 -0.75 9.39 12.89
N LEU A 50 -0.35 10.09 11.82
CA LEU A 50 0.11 11.49 11.90
C LEU A 50 -0.98 12.44 12.41
N VAL A 51 -2.22 12.28 11.94
CA VAL A 51 -3.34 13.14 12.37
C VAL A 51 -3.88 12.74 13.75
N LYS A 52 -3.81 11.46 14.11
CA LYS A 52 -4.28 10.94 15.39
C LYS A 52 -3.33 11.26 16.54
N HIS A 53 -2.03 11.23 16.26
CA HIS A 53 -0.94 11.43 17.21
C HIS A 53 0.01 12.54 16.71
N PRO A 54 -0.48 13.80 16.60
CA PRO A 54 0.32 14.89 16.04
C PRO A 54 1.58 15.22 16.85
N GLU A 55 1.63 14.82 18.11
CA GLU A 55 2.81 14.91 18.95
C GLU A 55 4.00 14.11 18.42
N LEU A 56 3.79 13.06 17.61
CA LEU A 56 4.87 12.33 16.92
C LEU A 56 5.64 13.24 15.95
N VAL A 57 4.98 14.26 15.40
CA VAL A 57 5.60 15.27 14.55
C VAL A 57 6.18 16.40 15.40
N PHE A 58 5.34 17.02 16.25
CA PHE A 58 5.70 18.25 16.94
C PHE A 58 6.74 18.07 18.06
N GLN A 59 6.82 16.90 18.69
CA GLN A 59 7.91 16.61 19.64
C GLN A 59 9.24 16.34 18.94
N HIS A 60 9.20 15.89 17.68
CA HIS A 60 10.40 15.61 16.90
C HIS A 60 10.99 16.89 16.29
N VAL A 61 10.12 17.71 15.68
CA VAL A 61 10.46 19.02 15.14
C VAL A 61 9.39 20.02 15.54
N ASP A 62 9.77 21.02 16.34
CA ASP A 62 8.90 22.14 16.68
C ASP A 62 8.73 23.07 15.45
N PRO A 63 7.49 23.29 14.96
CA PRO A 63 7.21 24.20 13.84
C PRO A 63 7.74 25.63 14.06
N ALA A 64 7.62 26.16 15.27
CA ALA A 64 8.07 27.52 15.59
C ALA A 64 9.59 27.60 15.60
N GLU A 65 10.27 26.58 16.15
CA GLU A 65 11.73 26.48 16.08
C GLU A 65 12.19 26.41 14.62
N MET A 66 11.61 25.51 13.82
CA MET A 66 11.95 25.35 12.40
C MET A 66 11.71 26.65 11.59
N ALA A 67 10.61 27.36 11.87
CA ALA A 67 10.30 28.64 11.25
C ALA A 67 11.27 29.77 11.65
N SER A 68 11.91 29.67 12.81
CA SER A 68 12.90 30.65 13.30
C SER A 68 14.31 30.45 12.73
N ARG A 69 14.66 29.23 12.27
CA ARG A 69 15.98 28.89 11.72
C ARG A 69 16.35 29.76 10.51
N ASN A 70 17.64 29.95 10.27
CA ASN A 70 18.11 30.60 9.05
C ASN A 70 17.81 29.72 7.83
N LYS A 71 17.69 30.32 6.64
CA LYS A 71 17.33 29.59 5.41
C LYS A 71 18.23 28.37 5.14
N ALA A 72 19.52 28.47 5.43
CA ALA A 72 20.50 27.38 5.25
C ALA A 72 20.31 26.20 6.24
N GLU A 73 19.58 26.41 7.33
CA GLU A 73 19.36 25.45 8.43
C GLU A 73 17.93 24.88 8.43
N ARG A 74 17.03 25.41 7.59
CA ARG A 74 15.66 24.88 7.39
C ARG A 74 15.68 23.66 6.47
N LYS A 75 16.43 22.64 6.86
CA LYS A 75 16.59 21.39 6.12
C LYS A 75 15.84 20.27 6.82
N LEU A 76 15.10 19.48 6.06
CA LEU A 76 14.40 18.29 6.52
C LEU A 76 14.78 17.11 5.64
N LYS A 77 15.01 15.97 6.27
CA LYS A 77 15.16 14.68 5.58
C LYS A 77 13.89 13.88 5.75
N ILE A 78 13.35 13.38 4.65
CA ILE A 78 12.22 12.45 4.64
C ILE A 78 12.74 11.11 4.14
N ILE A 79 12.51 10.05 4.90
CA ILE A 79 12.79 8.67 4.51
C ILE A 79 11.44 7.98 4.32
N THR A 80 11.24 7.33 3.18
CA THR A 80 10.06 6.50 2.90
C THR A 80 10.50 5.21 2.22
N HIS A 81 9.61 4.24 2.11
CA HIS A 81 9.91 3.03 1.35
C HIS A 81 10.09 3.30 -0.16
N ARG A 82 10.85 2.46 -0.85
CA ARG A 82 10.96 2.46 -2.32
C ARG A 82 9.60 2.19 -2.94
N LEU A 83 9.36 2.77 -4.12
CA LEU A 83 8.10 2.73 -4.82
C LEU A 83 6.95 3.27 -3.93
N PRO A 84 7.07 4.51 -3.40
CA PRO A 84 6.10 5.09 -2.48
C PRO A 84 4.70 5.00 -3.06
N ASP A 85 3.77 4.51 -2.25
CA ASP A 85 2.37 4.33 -2.64
C ASP A 85 1.50 5.49 -2.12
N PHE A 86 0.20 5.28 -2.00
CA PHE A 86 -0.72 6.32 -1.58
C PHE A 86 -0.50 6.73 -0.11
N ASP A 87 -0.30 5.78 0.80
CA ASP A 87 -0.14 6.08 2.23
C ASP A 87 1.18 6.82 2.47
N ALA A 88 2.26 6.38 1.82
CA ALA A 88 3.54 7.06 1.85
C ALA A 88 3.44 8.53 1.39
N VAL A 89 2.87 8.81 0.21
CA VAL A 89 2.81 10.21 -0.28
C VAL A 89 1.82 11.07 0.49
N ALA A 90 0.72 10.50 0.99
CA ALA A 90 -0.21 11.20 1.88
C ALA A 90 0.46 11.54 3.22
N SER A 91 1.21 10.61 3.79
CA SER A 91 1.97 10.80 5.03
C SER A 91 3.01 11.91 4.90
N ILE A 92 3.77 11.93 3.79
CA ILE A 92 4.73 13.00 3.51
C ILE A 92 4.00 14.35 3.45
N PHE A 93 2.90 14.43 2.69
CA PHE A 93 2.14 15.67 2.57
C PHE A 93 1.63 16.16 3.93
N ILE A 94 0.96 15.29 4.69
CA ILE A 94 0.40 15.61 6.01
C ILE A 94 1.50 16.09 6.96
N CYS A 95 2.60 15.35 7.07
CA CYS A 95 3.73 15.74 7.91
C CYS A 95 4.28 17.12 7.55
N LEU A 96 4.50 17.39 6.26
CA LEU A 96 5.00 18.67 5.79
C LEU A 96 4.00 19.80 6.04
N LYS A 97 2.70 19.54 5.86
CA LYS A 97 1.64 20.52 6.08
C LYS A 97 1.49 20.86 7.55
N MET A 98 1.56 19.87 8.44
CA MET A 98 1.58 20.08 9.90
C MET A 98 2.77 20.94 10.34
N LEU A 99 3.97 20.71 9.77
CA LEU A 99 5.14 21.55 10.06
C LEU A 99 5.01 22.97 9.50
N GLU A 100 4.28 23.15 8.39
CA GLU A 100 4.00 24.46 7.80
C GLU A 100 2.98 25.25 8.63
N THR A 101 1.88 24.62 9.03
CA THR A 101 0.73 25.29 9.67
C THR A 101 0.79 25.26 11.20
N GLY A 102 1.55 24.32 11.78
CA GLY A 102 1.61 24.06 13.21
C GLY A 102 0.35 23.40 13.78
N GLN A 103 -0.54 22.86 12.94
CA GLN A 103 -1.81 22.27 13.37
C GLN A 103 -2.28 21.12 12.48
N VAL A 104 -3.25 20.35 12.97
CA VAL A 104 -4.05 19.40 12.18
C VAL A 104 -5.41 20.04 11.90
N ASP A 105 -5.77 20.17 10.63
CA ASP A 105 -7.07 20.69 10.20
C ASP A 105 -7.97 19.58 9.64
N ALA A 106 -9.22 19.95 9.30
CA ALA A 106 -10.23 19.01 8.80
C ALA A 106 -9.83 18.36 7.46
N SER A 107 -9.16 19.11 6.58
CA SER A 107 -8.75 18.61 5.27
C SER A 107 -7.63 17.58 5.38
N LEU A 108 -6.71 17.75 6.34
CA LEU A 108 -5.71 16.73 6.67
C LEU A 108 -6.34 15.44 7.20
N ILE A 109 -7.38 15.56 8.04
CA ILE A 109 -8.13 14.42 8.56
C ILE A 109 -8.81 13.66 7.41
N GLU A 110 -9.50 14.34 6.49
CA GLU A 110 -10.16 13.70 5.34
C GLU A 110 -9.15 12.93 4.44
N ILE A 111 -7.99 13.53 4.16
CA ILE A 111 -6.94 12.86 3.37
C ILE A 111 -6.43 11.61 4.10
N ALA A 112 -6.21 11.71 5.41
CA ALA A 112 -5.74 10.59 6.22
C ALA A 112 -6.77 9.45 6.32
N GLU A 113 -8.06 9.78 6.44
CA GLU A 113 -9.14 8.81 6.41
C GLU A 113 -9.22 8.09 5.06
N TYR A 114 -9.08 8.84 3.95
CA TYR A 114 -9.05 8.25 2.62
C TYR A 114 -7.82 7.34 2.43
N ALA A 115 -6.63 7.77 2.87
CA ALA A 115 -5.42 6.96 2.82
C ALA A 115 -5.62 5.63 3.56
N ARG A 116 -6.25 5.66 4.75
CA ARG A 116 -6.58 4.47 5.53
C ARG A 116 -7.53 3.52 4.79
N LEU A 117 -8.53 4.03 4.08
CA LEU A 117 -9.44 3.21 3.26
C LEU A 117 -8.69 2.50 2.14
N VAL A 118 -7.77 3.20 1.48
CA VAL A 118 -6.97 2.68 0.37
C VAL A 118 -5.98 1.62 0.85
N ASP A 119 -5.24 1.90 1.92
CA ASP A 119 -4.17 1.05 2.39
C ASP A 119 -4.70 -0.25 3.04
N SER A 120 -5.81 -0.14 3.78
CA SER A 120 -6.55 -1.33 4.25
C SER A 120 -7.21 -2.12 3.12
N ALA A 121 -7.19 -1.58 1.89
CA ALA A 121 -7.82 -2.12 0.70
C ALA A 121 -9.34 -2.29 0.84
N SER A 122 -9.98 -1.32 1.51
CA SER A 122 -11.40 -1.31 1.91
C SER A 122 -12.25 -0.30 1.12
N LEU A 123 -11.77 0.18 -0.04
CA LEU A 123 -12.58 1.02 -0.92
C LEU A 123 -13.91 0.33 -1.27
N PRO A 124 -15.07 1.01 -1.09
CA PRO A 124 -16.38 0.42 -1.36
C PRO A 124 -16.46 -0.20 -2.76
N LYS A 125 -17.09 -1.37 -2.89
CA LYS A 125 -17.21 -2.05 -4.19
C LYS A 125 -18.10 -1.31 -5.19
N SER A 126 -18.96 -0.42 -4.71
CA SER A 126 -19.87 0.41 -5.53
C SER A 126 -19.23 1.68 -6.08
N ILE A 127 -18.05 2.06 -5.61
CA ILE A 127 -17.36 3.29 -6.01
C ILE A 127 -16.93 3.22 -7.49
N ASP A 128 -17.09 4.31 -8.24
CA ASP A 128 -16.50 4.48 -9.55
C ASP A 128 -15.00 4.73 -9.41
N LEU A 129 -14.18 3.69 -9.65
CA LEU A 129 -12.74 3.79 -9.56
C LEU A 129 -12.15 4.87 -10.47
N THR A 130 -12.79 5.23 -11.59
CA THR A 130 -12.31 6.31 -12.47
C THR A 130 -12.35 7.68 -11.79
N ALA A 131 -13.11 7.81 -10.70
CA ALA A 131 -13.36 9.05 -9.98
C ALA A 131 -12.70 9.10 -8.59
N THR A 132 -11.73 8.22 -8.31
CA THR A 132 -11.09 8.12 -6.99
C THR A 132 -9.64 8.61 -7.00
N PRO A 133 -9.16 9.34 -5.96
CA PRO A 133 -7.77 9.79 -5.88
C PRO A 133 -6.75 8.66 -6.02
N TYR A 134 -7.03 7.50 -5.43
CA TYR A 134 -6.17 6.32 -5.52
C TYR A 134 -5.94 5.88 -6.97
N SER A 135 -7.02 5.64 -7.71
CA SER A 135 -6.92 5.18 -9.10
C SER A 135 -6.27 6.23 -10.00
N ILE A 136 -6.54 7.51 -9.76
CA ILE A 136 -5.87 8.62 -10.47
C ILE A 136 -4.37 8.60 -10.20
N LEU A 137 -3.94 8.46 -8.94
CA LEU A 137 -2.52 8.36 -8.60
C LEU A 137 -1.87 7.14 -9.24
N ARG A 138 -2.52 5.97 -9.17
CA ARG A 138 -2.02 4.73 -9.78
C ARG A 138 -1.87 4.88 -11.31
N ALA A 139 -2.81 5.54 -11.98
CA ALA A 139 -2.75 5.80 -13.42
C ALA A 139 -1.62 6.78 -13.79
N ILE A 140 -1.31 7.76 -12.94
CA ILE A 140 -0.14 8.64 -13.11
C ILE A 140 1.14 7.81 -12.97
N PHE A 141 1.27 7.06 -11.87
CA PHE A 141 2.44 6.23 -11.57
C PHE A 141 2.73 5.17 -12.63
N ALA A 142 1.69 4.59 -13.23
CA ALA A 142 1.82 3.59 -14.29
C ALA A 142 2.52 4.12 -15.55
N THR A 143 2.69 5.44 -15.68
CA THR A 143 3.27 6.07 -16.88
C THR A 143 4.61 6.73 -16.68
N LEU A 144 5.11 6.65 -15.44
CA LEU A 144 6.49 7.02 -15.15
C LEU A 144 7.41 5.98 -15.80
N LYS A 145 8.38 6.47 -16.58
CA LYS A 145 9.32 5.63 -17.34
C LYS A 145 10.68 5.51 -16.67
N LYS A 146 10.92 6.29 -15.61
CA LYS A 146 12.19 6.28 -14.89
C LYS A 146 12.31 5.01 -14.05
N GLU A 147 13.55 4.64 -13.73
CA GLU A 147 13.88 3.47 -12.92
C GLU A 147 14.63 3.88 -11.65
N GLY A 148 14.72 2.97 -10.68
CA GLY A 148 15.47 3.18 -9.44
C GLY A 148 14.98 4.38 -8.64
N ASP A 149 15.92 5.15 -8.10
CA ASP A 149 15.60 6.28 -7.22
C ASP A 149 14.93 7.44 -7.95
N GLU A 150 15.24 7.67 -9.23
CA GLU A 150 14.56 8.70 -10.03
C GLU A 150 13.06 8.46 -10.14
N ALA A 151 12.65 7.19 -10.27
CA ALA A 151 11.25 6.80 -10.26
C ALA A 151 10.58 7.12 -8.91
N ASN A 152 11.30 6.91 -7.81
CA ASN A 152 10.80 7.18 -6.46
C ASN A 152 10.60 8.68 -6.24
N TYR A 153 11.57 9.52 -6.65
CA TYR A 153 11.44 10.97 -6.59
C TYR A 153 10.24 11.47 -7.40
N GLU A 154 10.06 10.96 -8.62
CA GLU A 154 8.94 11.36 -9.48
C GLU A 154 7.57 10.94 -8.89
N ARG A 155 7.50 9.80 -8.21
CA ARG A 155 6.29 9.39 -7.48
C ARG A 155 5.98 10.30 -6.31
N VAL A 156 6.98 10.69 -5.53
CA VAL A 156 6.79 11.67 -4.45
C VAL A 156 6.32 13.00 -5.04
N GLU A 157 6.95 13.50 -6.11
CA GLU A 157 6.56 14.77 -6.73
C GLU A 157 5.10 14.74 -7.23
N GLU A 158 4.72 13.71 -7.99
CA GLU A 158 3.35 13.56 -8.50
C GLU A 158 2.34 13.31 -7.39
N GLY A 159 2.72 12.52 -6.37
CA GLY A 159 1.91 12.28 -5.19
C GLY A 159 1.63 13.56 -4.41
N LEU A 160 2.66 14.34 -4.09
CA LEU A 160 2.51 15.62 -3.39
C LEU A 160 1.68 16.64 -4.20
N ARG A 161 1.83 16.66 -5.52
CA ARG A 161 0.99 17.49 -6.39
C ARG A 161 -0.49 17.11 -6.29
N LEU A 162 -0.79 15.80 -6.29
CA LEU A 162 -2.16 15.32 -6.08
C LEU A 162 -2.64 15.64 -4.65
N MET A 163 -1.84 15.39 -3.62
CA MET A 163 -2.24 15.67 -2.23
C MET A 163 -2.54 17.15 -2.00
N HIS A 164 -1.73 18.06 -2.55
CA HIS A 164 -2.01 19.49 -2.50
C HIS A 164 -3.32 19.83 -3.21
N PHE A 165 -3.59 19.22 -4.37
CA PHE A 165 -4.85 19.41 -5.07
C PHE A 165 -6.06 18.94 -4.25
N LEU A 166 -5.99 17.74 -3.66
CA LEU A 166 -7.04 17.20 -2.80
C LEU A 166 -7.27 18.08 -1.56
N TYR A 167 -6.20 18.52 -0.92
CA TYR A 167 -6.25 19.41 0.25
C TYR A 167 -6.97 20.72 -0.08
N THR A 168 -6.58 21.40 -1.17
CA THR A 168 -7.26 22.63 -1.60
C THR A 168 -8.73 22.39 -1.94
N LYS A 169 -9.09 21.25 -2.54
CA LYS A 169 -10.48 20.93 -2.85
C LYS A 169 -11.31 20.59 -1.63
N SER A 170 -10.74 19.91 -0.66
CA SER A 170 -11.36 19.71 0.65
C SER A 170 -11.59 21.05 1.37
N GLU A 171 -10.62 21.98 1.35
CA GLU A 171 -10.79 23.34 1.92
C GLU A 171 -11.92 24.13 1.23
N GLU A 172 -12.12 23.93 -0.07
CA GLU A 172 -13.22 24.51 -0.84
C GLU A 172 -14.58 23.81 -0.56
N GLY A 173 -14.61 22.74 0.24
CA GLY A 173 -15.80 21.98 0.60
C GLY A 173 -16.21 20.89 -0.38
N TYR A 174 -15.32 20.45 -1.27
CA TYR A 174 -15.58 19.31 -2.15
C TYR A 174 -15.30 17.99 -1.44
N GLU A 175 -16.17 17.01 -1.67
CA GLU A 175 -15.94 15.60 -1.35
C GLU A 175 -14.78 15.06 -2.21
N ILE A 176 -13.84 14.31 -1.58
CA ILE A 176 -12.60 13.85 -2.23
C ILE A 176 -12.48 12.32 -2.40
N THR A 177 -13.40 11.50 -1.89
CA THR A 177 -13.36 10.03 -2.00
C THR A 177 -13.73 9.55 -3.41
N GLU A 178 -14.83 10.06 -3.95
CA GLU A 178 -15.40 9.69 -5.25
C GLU A 178 -16.04 10.90 -5.93
N ASN A 179 -15.25 11.61 -6.74
CA ASN A 179 -15.73 12.85 -7.34
C ASN A 179 -15.23 13.02 -8.77
N ARG A 180 -16.07 12.63 -9.73
CA ARG A 180 -15.74 12.73 -11.16
C ARG A 180 -15.55 14.18 -11.61
N ALA A 181 -16.37 15.09 -11.10
CA ALA A 181 -16.35 16.50 -11.49
C ALA A 181 -15.05 17.19 -11.04
N LEU A 182 -14.54 16.80 -9.86
CA LEU A 182 -13.28 17.29 -9.30
C LEU A 182 -12.10 17.01 -10.24
N PHE A 183 -12.03 15.82 -10.84
CA PHE A 183 -10.95 15.46 -11.77
C PHE A 183 -11.18 15.91 -13.22
N ALA A 184 -12.44 15.96 -13.67
CA ALA A 184 -12.78 16.32 -15.05
C ALA A 184 -12.36 17.75 -15.44
N ALA A 185 -12.22 18.67 -14.50
CA ALA A 185 -11.82 20.04 -14.81
C ALA A 185 -10.31 20.21 -15.07
N VAL A 186 -9.50 19.15 -14.95
CA VAL A 186 -8.04 19.20 -15.03
C VAL A 186 -7.53 18.19 -16.06
N ASP A 187 -7.00 18.67 -17.19
CA ASP A 187 -6.55 17.84 -18.33
C ASP A 187 -5.65 16.66 -17.92
N ARG A 188 -4.75 16.87 -16.95
CA ARG A 188 -3.89 15.79 -16.43
C ARG A 188 -4.69 14.67 -15.77
N TYR A 189 -5.70 15.03 -14.97
CA TYR A 189 -6.52 14.04 -14.26
C TYR A 189 -7.55 13.42 -15.19
N GLU A 190 -8.12 14.16 -16.15
CA GLU A 190 -8.93 13.56 -17.21
C GLU A 190 -8.18 12.47 -17.98
N LYS A 191 -6.91 12.70 -18.32
CA LYS A 191 -6.06 11.68 -18.95
C LYS A 191 -5.84 10.47 -18.03
N ALA A 192 -5.68 10.70 -16.73
CA ALA A 192 -5.59 9.62 -15.75
C ALA A 192 -6.90 8.82 -15.66
N MET A 193 -8.07 9.48 -15.65
CA MET A 193 -9.38 8.83 -15.66
C MET A 193 -9.55 7.90 -16.87
N ARG A 194 -9.23 8.38 -18.07
CA ARG A 194 -9.29 7.55 -19.30
C ARG A 194 -8.38 6.34 -19.22
N ARG A 195 -7.20 6.47 -18.59
CA ARG A 195 -6.30 5.34 -18.34
C ARG A 195 -6.86 4.34 -17.35
N VAL A 196 -7.61 4.79 -16.34
CA VAL A 196 -8.33 3.87 -15.43
C VAL A 196 -9.41 3.09 -16.20
N GLU A 197 -10.12 3.75 -17.12
CA GLU A 197 -11.08 3.07 -18.02
C GLU A 197 -10.36 2.05 -18.92
N GLU A 198 -9.24 2.42 -19.54
CA GLU A 198 -8.39 1.53 -20.34
C GLU A 198 -7.83 0.35 -19.53
N ASP A 199 -7.48 0.58 -18.27
CA ASP A 199 -6.97 -0.44 -17.34
C ASP A 199 -8.01 -1.52 -17.06
N TYR A 200 -9.28 -1.16 -16.97
CA TYR A 200 -10.37 -2.13 -16.83
C TYR A 200 -10.46 -3.05 -18.06
N PHE A 201 -10.34 -2.50 -19.27
CA PHE A 201 -10.29 -3.34 -20.47
C PHE A 201 -9.04 -4.22 -20.50
N GLN A 202 -7.90 -3.70 -20.05
CA GLN A 202 -6.68 -4.50 -19.90
C GLN A 202 -6.89 -5.67 -18.91
N TYR A 203 -7.54 -5.43 -17.78
CA TYR A 203 -7.92 -6.48 -16.83
C TYR A 203 -8.82 -7.55 -17.46
N LEU A 204 -9.86 -7.15 -18.21
CA LEU A 204 -10.78 -8.10 -18.87
C LEU A 204 -10.06 -8.99 -19.89
N LEU A 205 -9.06 -8.48 -20.59
CA LEU A 205 -8.23 -9.27 -21.51
C LEU A 205 -7.36 -10.30 -20.77
N GLU A 206 -6.93 -10.00 -19.54
CA GLU A 206 -6.00 -10.83 -18.76
C GLU A 206 -6.71 -11.87 -17.88
N VAL A 207 -7.86 -11.55 -17.28
CA VAL A 207 -8.53 -12.40 -16.28
C VAL A 207 -8.83 -13.82 -16.79
N HIS A 208 -9.13 -13.97 -18.08
CA HIS A 208 -9.41 -15.26 -18.71
C HIS A 208 -8.18 -16.16 -18.83
N GLN A 209 -6.98 -15.57 -18.79
CA GLN A 209 -5.70 -16.27 -18.92
C GLN A 209 -5.15 -16.72 -17.57
N PHE A 210 -5.67 -16.14 -16.47
CA PHE A 210 -5.20 -16.43 -15.13
C PHE A 210 -5.91 -17.65 -14.53
N PRO A 211 -5.17 -18.60 -13.92
CA PRO A 211 -5.77 -19.72 -13.22
C PRO A 211 -6.68 -19.26 -12.07
N LYS A 212 -7.88 -19.82 -12.04
CA LYS A 212 -8.88 -19.62 -10.98
C LYS A 212 -8.84 -20.82 -10.04
N ILE A 213 -8.89 -20.55 -8.74
CA ILE A 213 -8.86 -21.58 -7.69
C ILE A 213 -9.94 -21.29 -6.64
N THR A 214 -10.29 -22.30 -5.85
CA THR A 214 -11.11 -22.11 -4.65
C THR A 214 -10.29 -22.53 -3.44
N LEU A 215 -10.26 -21.69 -2.41
CA LEU A 215 -9.53 -21.93 -1.17
C LEU A 215 -10.48 -21.87 0.03
N TYR A 216 -10.20 -22.67 1.05
CA TYR A 216 -10.84 -22.59 2.36
C TYR A 216 -9.87 -21.90 3.32
N LEU A 217 -10.05 -20.60 3.54
CA LEU A 217 -9.14 -19.77 4.32
C LEU A 217 -9.65 -19.55 5.75
N PRO A 218 -8.77 -19.44 6.76
CA PRO A 218 -9.17 -19.13 8.12
C PRO A 218 -10.02 -17.86 8.19
N SER A 219 -11.14 -17.93 8.89
CA SER A 219 -11.91 -16.75 9.28
C SER A 219 -11.08 -15.87 10.22
N VAL A 220 -11.39 -14.56 10.25
CA VAL A 220 -10.73 -13.61 11.17
C VAL A 220 -10.93 -13.99 12.64
N SER A 221 -12.07 -14.59 12.99
CA SER A 221 -12.36 -15.16 14.32
C SER A 221 -11.57 -16.43 14.63
N GLY A 222 -11.07 -17.14 13.61
CA GLY A 222 -10.30 -18.38 13.75
C GLY A 222 -11.11 -19.62 14.09
N ASP A 223 -12.44 -19.54 14.14
CA ASP A 223 -13.36 -20.62 14.52
C ASP A 223 -13.71 -21.55 13.35
N ARG A 224 -13.59 -21.06 12.12
CA ARG A 224 -13.92 -21.79 10.89
C ARG A 224 -13.06 -21.38 9.72
N ARG A 225 -13.14 -22.14 8.63
CA ARG A 225 -12.62 -21.75 7.32
C ARG A 225 -13.75 -21.42 6.36
N LEU A 226 -13.55 -20.40 5.53
CA LEU A 226 -14.54 -19.92 4.58
C LEU A 226 -14.05 -20.12 3.15
N PRO A 227 -14.93 -20.53 2.22
CA PRO A 227 -14.58 -20.65 0.82
C PRO A 227 -14.35 -19.27 0.20
N VAL A 228 -13.30 -19.15 -0.61
CA VAL A 228 -12.92 -17.91 -1.29
C VAL A 228 -12.45 -18.23 -2.70
N ASP A 229 -12.92 -17.44 -3.66
CA ASP A 229 -12.41 -17.47 -5.04
C ASP A 229 -11.04 -16.81 -5.12
N GLY A 230 -10.09 -17.55 -5.68
CA GLY A 230 -8.71 -17.12 -5.88
C GLY A 230 -8.36 -16.92 -7.34
N LEU A 231 -7.50 -15.95 -7.61
CA LEU A 231 -6.89 -15.72 -8.93
C LEU A 231 -5.36 -15.74 -8.81
N ILE A 232 -4.70 -16.49 -9.69
CA ILE A 232 -3.23 -16.54 -9.78
C ILE A 232 -2.79 -15.70 -10.98
N CYS A 233 -2.25 -14.51 -10.71
CA CYS A 233 -1.89 -13.52 -11.73
C CYS A 233 -0.38 -13.53 -11.93
N ARG A 234 0.08 -13.76 -13.17
CA ARG A 234 1.51 -13.68 -13.52
C ARG A 234 1.76 -12.47 -14.41
N ASN A 235 2.60 -11.56 -13.95
CA ASN A 235 2.97 -10.31 -14.64
C ASN A 235 1.76 -9.55 -15.17
N PRO A 236 0.76 -9.22 -14.31
CA PRO A 236 -0.40 -8.49 -14.77
C PRO A 236 0.01 -7.10 -15.29
N LYS A 237 -0.61 -6.69 -16.39
CA LYS A 237 -0.47 -5.35 -16.96
C LYS A 237 -1.44 -4.37 -16.33
N SER A 238 -2.61 -4.84 -15.90
CA SER A 238 -3.56 -4.00 -15.19
C SER A 238 -2.96 -3.48 -13.87
N PHE A 239 -2.87 -2.16 -13.72
CA PHE A 239 -2.34 -1.52 -12.53
C PHE A 239 -3.36 -1.48 -11.39
N LEU A 240 -4.67 -1.62 -11.67
CA LEU A 240 -5.73 -1.80 -10.66
C LEU A 240 -6.25 -3.25 -10.61
N LEU A 241 -5.42 -4.23 -10.98
CA LEU A 241 -5.78 -5.66 -10.98
C LEU A 241 -6.53 -6.06 -9.70
N ARG A 242 -6.03 -5.65 -8.53
CA ARG A 242 -6.58 -6.04 -7.23
C ARG A 242 -8.01 -5.53 -7.07
N GLU A 243 -8.23 -4.29 -7.44
CA GLU A 243 -9.49 -3.58 -7.30
C GLU A 243 -10.53 -4.11 -8.29
N TRP A 244 -10.12 -4.40 -9.53
CA TRP A 244 -11.00 -5.01 -10.53
C TRP A 244 -11.35 -6.44 -10.19
N ALA A 245 -10.37 -7.27 -9.81
CA ALA A 245 -10.60 -8.67 -9.49
C ALA A 245 -11.59 -8.86 -8.33
N ARG A 246 -11.50 -8.02 -7.28
CA ARG A 246 -12.44 -8.05 -6.15
C ARG A 246 -13.86 -7.63 -6.51
N ARG A 247 -14.04 -6.90 -7.61
CA ARG A 247 -15.34 -6.45 -8.13
C ARG A 247 -15.89 -7.37 -9.22
N ASP A 248 -15.09 -8.31 -9.72
CA ASP A 248 -15.44 -9.14 -10.87
C ASP A 248 -16.34 -10.32 -10.51
N ARG A 249 -17.63 -10.04 -10.43
CA ARG A 249 -18.69 -11.05 -10.21
C ARG A 249 -18.90 -11.97 -11.41
N THR A 250 -18.50 -11.54 -12.60
CA THR A 250 -18.76 -12.29 -13.85
C THR A 250 -17.79 -13.45 -13.99
N ASN A 251 -16.51 -13.24 -13.67
CA ASN A 251 -15.47 -14.23 -13.85
C ASN A 251 -15.15 -15.04 -12.59
N SER A 252 -15.54 -14.56 -11.40
CA SER A 252 -15.38 -15.29 -10.14
C SER A 252 -16.34 -16.49 -10.07
N PRO A 253 -15.86 -17.71 -9.77
CA PRO A 253 -16.70 -18.92 -9.71
C PRO A 253 -17.98 -18.83 -8.86
N HIS A 254 -17.94 -18.14 -7.71
CA HIS A 254 -19.07 -17.97 -6.80
C HIS A 254 -19.85 -16.67 -7.01
N GLY A 255 -19.46 -15.84 -7.99
CA GLY A 255 -20.20 -14.62 -8.34
C GLY A 255 -20.03 -13.43 -7.39
N GLU A 256 -19.01 -13.46 -6.52
CA GLU A 256 -18.81 -12.46 -5.47
C GLU A 256 -17.53 -11.62 -5.65
N GLY A 257 -16.75 -11.86 -6.70
CA GLY A 257 -15.42 -11.30 -6.92
C GLY A 257 -14.30 -12.19 -6.38
N PHE A 258 -13.07 -12.02 -6.87
CA PHE A 258 -11.91 -12.78 -6.37
C PHE A 258 -11.49 -12.25 -4.99
N GLY A 259 -11.73 -13.06 -3.96
CA GLY A 259 -11.41 -12.71 -2.58
C GLY A 259 -9.98 -13.07 -2.16
N PHE A 260 -9.25 -13.84 -2.98
CA PHE A 260 -7.83 -14.12 -2.83
C PHE A 260 -7.10 -13.81 -4.13
N LEU A 261 -5.92 -13.18 -4.05
CA LEU A 261 -5.05 -12.94 -5.19
C LEU A 261 -3.64 -13.41 -4.85
N LEU A 262 -3.01 -14.11 -5.79
CA LEU A 262 -1.56 -14.31 -5.83
C LEU A 262 -1.04 -13.60 -7.05
N THR A 263 -0.28 -12.53 -6.86
CA THR A 263 0.34 -11.76 -7.94
C THR A 263 1.84 -12.01 -7.98
N ALA A 264 2.34 -12.49 -9.11
CA ALA A 264 3.76 -12.71 -9.35
C ALA A 264 4.32 -11.63 -10.30
N PHE A 265 5.32 -10.89 -9.84
CA PHE A 265 6.11 -9.94 -10.64
C PHE A 265 7.47 -10.57 -10.96
N GLY A 266 7.56 -11.09 -12.18
CA GLY A 266 8.67 -11.90 -12.64
C GLY A 266 8.81 -13.18 -11.81
N ASN A 267 10.04 -13.48 -11.43
CA ASN A 267 10.36 -14.54 -10.46
C ASN A 267 10.98 -13.95 -9.18
N TYR A 268 10.75 -12.66 -8.93
CA TYR A 268 11.44 -11.92 -7.88
C TYR A 268 10.51 -11.47 -6.75
N ARG A 269 9.28 -11.04 -7.07
CA ARG A 269 8.32 -10.58 -6.07
C ARG A 269 6.98 -11.29 -6.20
N TYR A 270 6.43 -11.72 -5.07
CA TYR A 270 5.12 -12.35 -4.97
C TYR A 270 4.32 -11.68 -3.86
N ILE A 271 3.11 -11.23 -4.19
CA ILE A 271 2.18 -10.64 -3.22
C ILE A 271 0.95 -11.54 -3.18
N LEU A 272 0.63 -12.03 -1.98
CA LEU A 272 -0.61 -12.76 -1.72
C LEU A 272 -1.49 -11.86 -0.87
N GLY A 273 -2.75 -11.71 -1.24
CA GLY A 273 -3.66 -10.83 -0.50
C GLY A 273 -5.07 -11.35 -0.51
N VAL A 274 -5.81 -11.06 0.57
CA VAL A 274 -7.25 -11.31 0.65
C VAL A 274 -8.03 -10.02 0.66
N ASP A 275 -9.28 -10.09 0.21
CA ASP A 275 -10.26 -9.02 0.29
C ASP A 275 -10.80 -8.91 1.74
N PRO A 276 -10.68 -7.74 2.41
CA PRO A 276 -11.11 -7.59 3.80
C PRO A 276 -12.60 -7.93 4.01
N ASP A 277 -13.45 -7.67 3.02
CA ASP A 277 -14.90 -7.96 3.08
C ASP A 277 -15.21 -9.46 3.18
N ARG A 278 -14.22 -10.33 2.93
CA ARG A 278 -14.39 -11.79 3.00
C ARG A 278 -14.33 -12.35 4.40
N GLY A 279 -13.92 -11.54 5.38
CA GLY A 279 -13.82 -11.99 6.77
C GLY A 279 -12.84 -13.16 6.96
N VAL A 280 -11.84 -13.28 6.08
CA VAL A 280 -10.76 -14.28 6.16
C VAL A 280 -9.40 -13.62 6.29
N ASN A 281 -8.39 -14.40 6.65
CA ASN A 281 -6.98 -14.00 6.63
C ASN A 281 -6.08 -15.15 6.14
N LEU A 282 -4.78 -14.88 6.06
CA LEU A 282 -3.74 -15.81 5.65
C LEU A 282 -2.91 -16.30 6.84
N LYS A 283 -3.44 -16.20 8.07
CA LYS A 283 -2.72 -16.57 9.29
C LYS A 283 -2.26 -18.04 9.21
N GLY A 284 -0.96 -18.24 9.39
CA GLY A 284 -0.28 -19.54 9.26
C GLY A 284 0.26 -19.88 7.86
N LEU A 285 -0.19 -19.22 6.80
CA LEU A 285 0.40 -19.40 5.47
C LEU A 285 1.81 -18.77 5.39
N GLY A 286 2.01 -17.61 6.02
CA GLY A 286 3.33 -16.96 6.10
C GLY A 286 4.38 -17.83 6.79
N ASP A 287 4.00 -18.51 7.87
CA ASP A 287 4.88 -19.47 8.58
C ASP A 287 5.22 -20.67 7.70
N LEU A 288 4.23 -21.24 7.01
CA LEU A 288 4.43 -22.35 6.07
C LEU A 288 5.39 -21.96 4.94
N LEU A 289 5.21 -20.77 4.36
CA LEU A 289 6.10 -20.24 3.33
C LEU A 289 7.51 -20.05 3.86
N ASN A 290 7.67 -19.44 5.05
CA ASN A 290 8.97 -19.25 5.68
C ASN A 290 9.69 -20.57 5.98
N GLN A 291 8.98 -21.59 6.47
CA GLN A 291 9.54 -22.92 6.70
C GLN A 291 10.08 -23.52 5.39
N LYS A 292 9.30 -23.50 4.31
CA LYS A 292 9.70 -24.06 3.03
C LYS A 292 10.78 -23.24 2.32
N GLU A 293 10.75 -21.94 2.49
CA GLU A 293 11.81 -21.04 2.04
C GLU A 293 13.13 -21.36 2.74
N GLU A 294 13.13 -21.55 4.06
CA GLU A 294 14.32 -21.90 4.83
C GLU A 294 14.90 -23.27 4.41
N GLU A 295 14.06 -24.30 4.29
CA GLU A 295 14.45 -25.64 3.79
C GLU A 295 15.14 -25.53 2.42
N LYS A 296 14.54 -24.79 1.50
CA LYS A 296 15.06 -24.64 0.14
C LYS A 296 16.34 -23.80 0.09
N ARG A 297 16.40 -22.68 0.81
CA ARG A 297 17.59 -21.85 0.90
C ARG A 297 18.79 -22.61 1.47
N LYS A 298 18.58 -23.44 2.50
CA LYS A 298 19.60 -24.36 3.03
C LYS A 298 20.14 -25.30 1.94
N SER A 299 19.26 -25.91 1.14
CA SER A 299 19.67 -26.81 0.04
C SER A 299 20.46 -26.10 -1.07
N LEU A 300 20.27 -24.79 -1.24
CA LEU A 300 20.96 -23.94 -2.22
C LEU A 300 22.15 -23.19 -1.63
N ASN A 301 22.51 -23.43 -0.37
CA ASN A 301 23.53 -22.68 0.37
C ASN A 301 23.31 -21.14 0.32
N ARG A 302 22.05 -20.72 0.39
CA ARG A 302 21.63 -19.31 0.42
C ARG A 302 21.23 -18.92 1.85
N PRO A 303 21.64 -17.75 2.37
CA PRO A 303 21.25 -17.33 3.72
C PRO A 303 19.75 -17.01 3.82
N PHE A 304 19.14 -17.31 4.96
CA PHE A 304 17.74 -16.99 5.27
C PHE A 304 17.66 -15.72 6.12
N THR A 305 18.15 -14.60 5.55
CA THR A 305 18.17 -13.30 6.22
C THR A 305 16.81 -12.61 6.12
N TYR A 306 16.19 -12.64 4.94
CA TYR A 306 14.91 -12.00 4.68
C TYR A 306 13.80 -13.05 4.65
N ARG A 307 12.76 -12.79 5.43
CA ARG A 307 11.59 -13.66 5.57
C ARG A 307 10.46 -13.17 4.66
N TRP A 308 9.51 -14.05 4.38
CA TRP A 308 8.19 -13.64 3.90
C TRP A 308 7.54 -12.79 5.00
N TYR A 309 7.11 -11.58 4.65
CA TYR A 309 6.29 -10.75 5.51
C TYR A 309 4.87 -11.30 5.50
N ASP A 310 4.25 -11.49 6.66
CA ASP A 310 2.97 -12.17 6.81
C ASP A 310 1.80 -11.25 7.20
N GLY A 311 2.01 -9.93 7.15
CA GLY A 311 0.96 -8.95 7.44
C GLY A 311 0.50 -8.97 8.89
N ASN A 312 1.36 -9.38 9.83
CA ASN A 312 1.03 -9.57 11.24
C ASN A 312 0.82 -8.28 12.05
N CYS A 313 0.92 -7.09 11.44
CA CYS A 313 0.54 -5.86 12.12
C CYS A 313 -0.99 -5.81 12.34
N PRO A 314 -1.47 -5.14 13.39
CA PRO A 314 -2.91 -5.06 13.68
C PRO A 314 -3.74 -4.49 12.54
N PHE A 315 -3.18 -3.55 11.76
CA PHE A 315 -3.85 -2.95 10.61
C PHE A 315 -4.18 -3.98 9.52
N PHE A 316 -3.20 -4.78 9.10
CA PHE A 316 -3.40 -5.80 8.06
C PHE A 316 -4.00 -7.11 8.57
N ASN A 317 -3.79 -7.48 9.84
CA ASN A 317 -4.37 -8.69 10.45
C ASN A 317 -4.22 -9.94 9.57
N PHE A 318 -3.00 -10.20 9.11
CA PHE A 318 -2.62 -11.31 8.23
C PHE A 318 -3.36 -11.33 6.88
N ARG A 319 -3.85 -10.19 6.37
CA ARG A 319 -4.55 -10.12 5.08
C ARG A 319 -3.62 -10.03 3.87
N ILE A 320 -2.32 -9.84 4.09
CA ILE A 320 -1.31 -9.71 3.03
C ILE A 320 -0.06 -10.51 3.39
N ILE A 321 0.56 -11.11 2.39
CA ILE A 321 1.89 -11.70 2.48
C ILE A 321 2.72 -11.14 1.32
N ASP A 322 3.93 -10.67 1.60
CA ASP A 322 4.90 -10.26 0.57
C ASP A 322 6.17 -11.12 0.67
N SER A 323 6.75 -11.39 -0.49
CA SER A 323 7.99 -12.14 -0.64
C SER A 323 9.19 -11.46 0.03
N PRO A 324 10.25 -12.22 0.38
CA PRO A 324 11.50 -11.67 0.89
C PRO A 324 12.08 -10.58 -0.02
N GLN A 325 12.68 -9.54 0.58
CA GLN A 325 13.25 -8.41 -0.17
C GLN A 325 14.33 -8.80 -1.19
N ASP A 326 15.09 -9.86 -0.89
CA ASP A 326 16.13 -10.40 -1.78
C ASP A 326 15.58 -11.42 -2.79
N GLY A 327 14.25 -11.56 -2.88
CA GLY A 327 13.55 -12.50 -3.74
C GLY A 327 13.51 -13.93 -3.18
N PRO A 328 12.41 -14.68 -3.36
CA PRO A 328 12.30 -16.03 -2.81
C PRO A 328 13.15 -17.04 -3.60
N SER A 329 13.52 -18.12 -2.93
CA SER A 329 14.06 -19.33 -3.54
C SER A 329 12.95 -20.28 -3.99
N LEU A 330 11.76 -20.18 -3.39
CA LEU A 330 10.55 -20.87 -3.88
C LEU A 330 10.12 -20.31 -5.25
N SER A 331 9.85 -21.22 -6.19
CA SER A 331 9.29 -20.90 -7.50
C SER A 331 7.78 -20.67 -7.41
N LEU A 332 7.21 -20.01 -8.42
CA LEU A 332 5.76 -19.84 -8.53
C LEU A 332 4.99 -21.17 -8.38
N GLN A 333 5.48 -22.26 -8.97
CA GLN A 333 4.81 -23.55 -8.88
C GLN A 333 4.81 -24.11 -7.46
N GLU A 334 5.91 -23.95 -6.71
CA GLU A 334 5.98 -24.39 -5.32
C GLU A 334 5.07 -23.53 -4.43
N ILE A 335 5.08 -22.20 -4.63
CA ILE A 335 4.20 -21.27 -3.90
C ILE A 335 2.73 -21.62 -4.13
N VAL A 336 2.32 -21.81 -5.39
CA VAL A 336 0.94 -22.19 -5.73
C VAL A 336 0.54 -23.53 -5.09
N ARG A 337 1.43 -24.53 -5.08
CA ARG A 337 1.15 -25.81 -4.41
C ARG A 337 0.95 -25.63 -2.90
N LEU A 338 1.78 -24.82 -2.25
CA LEU A 338 1.65 -24.53 -0.81
C LEU A 338 0.35 -23.78 -0.50
N VAL A 339 -0.03 -22.81 -1.33
CA VAL A 339 -1.30 -22.10 -1.22
C VAL A 339 -2.49 -23.07 -1.34
N ILE A 340 -2.49 -23.94 -2.36
CA ILE A 340 -3.55 -24.91 -2.56
C ILE A 340 -3.60 -25.89 -1.38
N GLN A 341 -2.45 -26.43 -0.94
CA GLN A 341 -2.38 -27.32 0.22
C GLN A 341 -2.93 -26.65 1.48
N PHE A 342 -2.54 -25.40 1.74
CA PHE A 342 -3.02 -24.62 2.86
C PHE A 342 -4.54 -24.43 2.80
N GLY A 343 -5.09 -24.14 1.62
CA GLY A 343 -6.51 -23.89 1.41
C GLY A 343 -7.38 -25.11 1.07
N SER A 344 -6.83 -26.33 1.07
CA SER A 344 -7.58 -27.55 0.70
C SER A 344 -8.39 -28.17 1.85
N SER A 345 -8.06 -27.84 3.10
CA SER A 345 -8.76 -28.39 4.27
C SER A 345 -9.95 -27.51 4.65
N LYS A 346 -11.15 -28.10 4.66
CA LYS A 346 -12.39 -27.45 5.11
C LYS A 346 -12.42 -27.22 6.61
#